data_AF-A0A8T1B056-F1
#
_entry.id   AF-A0A8T1B056-F1
#
_cell.length_a   1.000
_cell.length_b   1.000
_cell.length_c   1.000
_cell.angle_alpha   90.00
_cell.angle_beta   90.00
_cell.angle_gamma   90.00
#
_symmetry.space_group_name_H-M   'P 1'
#
loop_
_entity.id
_entity.type
_entity.pdbx_description
1 polymer ?
#
loop_
_entity_poly.entity_id
_entity_poly.type
_entity_poly.pdbx_seq_one_letter_code
_entity_poly.pdbx_strand_id
1 'polypeptide(L)'
;MAVRRETCAERQAFQDRIAGVHAEDRHRLMKEHRDFVNGTRVEDANFTSARPQSTSIPDPRRPPMGKDAAYSLQLQTTCKKYYRAVFLGLVDMAVVNAYIVYREARTKRRANSITHAEFLTQLQAQILELTEEDFAQR
;
A
#
# COMPACT_ATOMS: atom_id res chain seq x y z
N MET A 1 -16.46 38.77 21.37
CA MET A 1 -16.07 39.06 19.97
C MET A 1 -16.54 37.91 19.10
N ALA A 2 -17.01 38.19 17.88
CA ALA A 2 -17.68 37.20 17.03
C ALA A 2 -16.67 36.20 16.44
N VAL A 3 -16.99 34.91 16.49
CA VAL A 3 -16.22 33.83 15.86
C VAL A 3 -16.17 34.08 14.35
N ARG A 4 -14.97 34.28 13.80
CA ARG A 4 -14.79 34.46 12.35
C ARG A 4 -14.89 33.10 11.68
N ARG A 5 -15.75 32.98 10.66
CA ARG A 5 -15.81 31.76 9.83
C ARG A 5 -14.78 31.87 8.73
N GLU A 6 -13.76 31.02 8.79
CA GLU A 6 -12.79 30.87 7.70
C GLU A 6 -13.40 30.15 6.51
N THR A 7 -13.02 30.58 5.32
CA THR A 7 -13.31 29.84 4.09
C THR A 7 -12.31 28.69 3.91
N CYS A 8 -12.72 27.65 3.16
CA CYS A 8 -11.85 26.51 2.84
C CYS A 8 -10.56 26.96 2.13
N ALA A 9 -10.64 27.99 1.29
CA ALA A 9 -9.50 28.57 0.58
C ALA A 9 -8.50 29.27 1.52
N GLU A 10 -8.99 30.04 2.49
CA GLU A 10 -8.14 30.69 3.51
C GLU A 10 -7.41 29.66 4.37
N ARG A 11 -8.11 28.60 4.78
CA ARG A 11 -7.50 27.49 5.53
C ARG A 11 -6.40 26.80 4.74
N GLN A 12 -6.61 26.54 3.44
CA GLN A 12 -5.60 25.91 2.59
C GLN A 12 -4.37 26.82 2.42
N ALA A 13 -4.57 28.11 2.16
CA ALA A 13 -3.48 29.07 2.02
C ALA A 13 -2.61 29.16 3.29
N PHE A 14 -3.25 29.07 4.47
CA PHE A 14 -2.54 29.03 5.75
C PHE A 14 -1.70 27.75 5.92
N GLN A 15 -2.26 26.59 5.54
CA GLN A 15 -1.55 25.31 5.58
C GLN A 15 -0.34 25.28 4.66
N ASP A 16 -0.49 25.79 3.43
CA ASP A 16 0.60 25.86 2.45
C ASP A 16 1.74 26.76 2.95
N ARG A 17 1.39 27.87 3.61
CA ARG A 17 2.37 28.81 4.17
C ARG A 17 3.13 28.23 5.37
N ILE A 18 2.46 27.45 6.24
CA ILE A 18 3.10 26.77 7.38
C ILE A 18 3.98 25.60 6.95
N ALA A 19 3.69 24.97 5.81
CA ALA A 19 4.48 23.85 5.29
C ALA A 19 5.95 24.24 5.04
N GLY A 20 6.22 25.49 4.68
CA GLY A 20 7.57 26.02 4.43
C GLY A 20 8.30 26.57 5.67
N VAL A 21 7.68 26.54 6.86
CA VAL A 21 8.20 27.15 8.09
C VAL A 21 8.85 26.10 9.00
N HIS A 22 9.84 26.47 9.82
CA HIS A 22 10.49 25.59 10.79
C HIS A 22 9.50 25.00 11.81
N ALA A 23 9.70 23.74 12.24
CA ALA A 23 8.73 22.98 13.04
C ALA A 23 8.28 23.66 14.34
N GLU A 24 9.19 24.35 15.03
CA GLU A 24 8.88 25.09 16.27
C GLU A 24 7.96 26.29 16.02
N ASP A 25 8.21 27.03 14.94
CA ASP A 25 7.41 28.18 14.54
C ASP A 25 6.02 27.76 14.05
N ARG A 26 5.87 26.56 13.44
CA ARG A 26 4.56 26.03 13.02
C ARG A 26 3.58 25.91 14.18
N HIS A 27 4.05 25.41 15.32
CA HIS A 27 3.19 25.23 16.51
C HIS A 27 2.72 26.57 17.06
N ARG A 28 3.60 27.57 17.07
CA ARG A 28 3.27 28.94 17.48
C ARG A 28 2.25 29.57 16.53
N LEU A 29 2.50 29.50 15.21
CA LEU A 29 1.64 30.06 14.17
C LEU A 29 0.26 29.40 14.15
N MET A 30 0.17 28.07 14.28
CA MET A 30 -1.10 27.33 14.37
C MET A 30 -1.93 27.76 15.58
N LYS A 31 -1.28 27.96 16.73
CA LYS A 31 -1.95 28.43 17.94
C LYS A 31 -2.49 29.85 17.77
N GLU A 32 -1.63 30.75 17.28
CA GLU A 32 -1.96 32.15 17.01
C GLU A 32 -3.16 32.29 16.04
N HIS A 33 -3.17 31.50 14.97
CA HIS A 33 -4.26 31.47 13.99
C HIS A 33 -5.54 30.88 14.57
N ARG A 34 -5.43 29.78 15.35
CA ARG A 34 -6.58 29.21 16.06
C ARG A 34 -7.21 30.22 17.01
N ASP A 35 -6.40 31.01 17.72
CA ASP A 35 -6.88 32.04 18.64
C ASP A 35 -7.52 33.23 17.90
N PHE A 36 -7.05 33.55 16.69
CA PHE A 36 -7.68 34.52 15.80
C PHE A 36 -9.05 34.04 15.28
N VAL A 37 -9.14 32.79 14.84
CA VAL A 37 -10.39 32.17 14.36
C VAL A 37 -11.44 32.09 15.47
N ASN A 38 -11.00 31.77 16.69
CA ASN A 38 -11.85 31.75 17.88
C ASN A 38 -12.28 33.15 18.35
N GLY A 39 -11.74 34.22 17.75
CA GLY A 39 -12.04 35.60 18.11
C GLY A 39 -11.45 36.04 19.46
N THR A 40 -10.51 35.26 20.01
CA THR A 40 -9.77 35.56 21.24
C THR A 40 -8.64 36.56 20.98
N ARG A 41 -8.18 36.63 19.73
CA ARG A 41 -7.12 37.54 19.27
C ARG A 41 -7.59 38.37 18.09
N VAL A 42 -7.24 39.66 18.07
CA VAL A 42 -7.61 40.61 17.01
C VAL A 42 -6.72 40.48 15.78
N GLU A 43 -5.48 40.03 15.96
CA GLU A 43 -4.51 39.88 14.87
C GLU A 43 -4.23 38.41 14.56
N ASP A 44 -4.08 38.11 13.27
CA ASP A 44 -3.77 36.79 12.73
C ASP A 44 -2.31 36.39 13.01
N ALA A 45 -1.93 35.17 12.64
CA ALA A 45 -0.59 34.62 12.87
C ALA A 45 0.53 35.49 12.28
N ASN A 46 1.54 35.79 13.09
CA ASN A 46 2.67 36.62 12.66
C ASN A 46 3.81 35.77 12.07
N PHE A 47 3.90 35.76 10.74
CA PHE A 47 4.94 35.04 9.98
C PHE A 47 6.28 35.78 9.88
N THR A 48 6.36 37.06 10.28
CA THR A 48 7.56 37.90 10.09
C THR A 48 8.76 37.40 10.90
N SER A 49 8.50 36.73 12.02
CA SER A 49 9.53 36.12 12.87
C SER A 49 9.84 34.66 12.54
N ALA A 50 9.14 34.07 11.57
CA ALA A 50 9.20 32.63 11.31
C ALA A 50 10.45 32.27 10.50
N ARG A 51 11.20 31.27 10.95
CA ARG A 51 12.39 30.79 10.24
C ARG A 51 11.96 29.92 9.05
N PRO A 52 12.51 30.15 7.84
CA PRO A 52 12.26 29.27 6.72
C PRO A 52 12.80 27.87 7.05
N GLN A 53 12.05 26.84 6.71
CA GLN A 53 12.53 25.46 6.82
C GLN A 53 13.72 25.30 5.86
N SER A 54 14.87 24.85 6.38
CA SER A 54 15.94 24.37 5.51
C SER A 54 15.42 23.15 4.76
N THR A 55 15.11 23.33 3.48
CA THR A 55 14.80 22.20 2.60
C THR A 55 16.08 21.39 2.44
N SER A 56 16.25 20.35 3.26
CA SER A 56 17.22 19.31 2.97
C SER A 56 16.88 18.75 1.59
N ILE A 57 17.79 18.92 0.63
CA ILE A 57 17.66 18.33 -0.71
C ILE A 57 17.42 16.83 -0.50
N PRO A 58 16.35 16.24 -1.06
CA PRO A 58 16.10 14.81 -0.91
C PRO A 58 17.29 14.03 -1.47
N ASP A 59 17.88 13.15 -0.65
CA ASP A 59 18.95 12.24 -1.09
C ASP A 59 18.39 11.31 -2.18
N PRO A 60 18.90 11.38 -3.43
CA PRO A 60 18.43 10.54 -4.54
C PRO A 60 18.59 9.03 -4.29
N ARG A 61 19.38 8.64 -3.29
CA ARG A 61 19.70 7.24 -2.99
C ARG A 61 18.74 6.56 -2.01
N ARG A 62 17.77 7.28 -1.44
CA ARG A 62 16.79 6.67 -0.53
C ARG A 62 15.71 5.93 -1.34
N PRO A 63 15.59 4.59 -1.21
CA PRO A 63 14.49 3.88 -1.85
C PRO A 63 13.15 4.39 -1.30
N PRO A 64 12.11 4.49 -2.15
CA PRO A 64 10.82 5.01 -1.75
C PRO A 64 10.11 4.01 -0.84
N MET A 65 10.39 4.03 0.45
CA MET A 65 9.62 3.29 1.45
C MET A 65 8.40 4.12 1.83
N GLY A 66 7.46 4.21 0.89
CA GLY A 66 6.20 4.92 1.04
C GLY A 66 5.05 4.10 0.45
N LYS A 67 3.81 4.55 0.68
CA LYS A 67 2.58 3.92 0.16
C LYS A 67 2.67 3.59 -1.33
N ASP A 68 3.47 4.33 -2.10
CA ASP A 68 3.69 4.16 -3.54
C ASP A 68 4.44 2.86 -3.89
N ALA A 69 5.38 2.39 -3.07
CA ALA A 69 6.07 1.12 -3.30
C ALA A 69 5.23 -0.09 -2.92
N ALA A 70 4.42 0.03 -1.85
CA ALA A 70 3.41 -0.97 -1.54
C ALA A 70 2.35 -1.03 -2.66
N TYR A 71 1.92 0.14 -3.17
CA TYR A 71 0.95 0.24 -4.24
C TYR A 71 1.47 -0.30 -5.57
N SER A 72 2.74 -0.07 -5.92
CA SER A 72 3.34 -0.61 -7.15
C SER A 72 3.47 -2.14 -7.12
N LEU A 73 3.86 -2.72 -5.98
CA LEU A 73 3.90 -4.17 -5.79
C LEU A 73 2.48 -4.78 -5.82
N GLN A 74 1.51 -4.10 -5.23
CA GLN A 74 0.11 -4.51 -5.25
C GLN A 74 -0.46 -4.44 -6.67
N LEU A 75 -0.08 -3.44 -7.47
CA LEU A 75 -0.50 -3.30 -8.86
C LEU A 75 0.16 -4.33 -9.79
N GLN A 76 1.34 -4.82 -9.42
CA GLN A 76 2.05 -5.87 -10.15
C GLN A 76 1.49 -7.27 -9.86
N THR A 77 1.02 -7.51 -8.63
CA THR A 77 0.41 -8.78 -8.21
C THR A 77 -1.08 -8.85 -8.51
N THR A 78 -1.80 -7.72 -8.52
CA THR A 78 -3.20 -7.66 -8.93
C THR A 78 -3.29 -7.61 -10.45
N CYS A 79 -3.68 -8.73 -11.05
CA CYS A 79 -3.92 -8.77 -12.48
C CYS A 79 -5.06 -7.82 -12.87
N LYS A 80 -4.73 -6.66 -13.46
CA LYS A 80 -5.69 -5.60 -13.88
C LYS A 80 -6.83 -6.06 -14.78
N LYS A 81 -6.66 -7.20 -15.45
CA LYS A 81 -7.63 -7.76 -16.40
C LYS A 81 -8.41 -8.88 -15.74
N TYR A 82 -9.74 -8.76 -15.73
CA TYR A 82 -10.67 -9.66 -15.05
C TYR A 82 -10.45 -11.15 -15.39
N TYR A 83 -10.10 -11.47 -16.63
CA TYR A 83 -9.89 -12.85 -17.06
C TYR A 83 -8.73 -13.55 -16.35
N ARG A 84 -7.68 -12.82 -15.96
CA ARG A 84 -6.54 -13.40 -15.24
C ARG A 84 -6.93 -13.77 -13.81
N ALA A 85 -7.76 -12.95 -13.16
CA ALA A 85 -8.26 -13.23 -11.82
C ALA A 85 -9.22 -14.44 -11.85
N VAL A 86 -10.14 -14.50 -12.82
CA VAL A 86 -11.03 -15.64 -13.01
C VAL A 86 -10.25 -16.91 -13.31
N PHE A 87 -9.26 -16.86 -14.20
CA PHE A 87 -8.39 -17.99 -14.51
C PHE A 87 -7.63 -18.48 -13.28
N LEU A 88 -7.00 -17.57 -12.54
CA LEU A 88 -6.24 -17.92 -11.34
C LEU A 88 -7.15 -18.55 -10.27
N GLY A 89 -8.39 -18.07 -10.12
CA GLY A 89 -9.38 -18.67 -9.24
C GLY A 89 -9.79 -20.09 -9.67
N LEU A 90 -9.94 -20.34 -10.97
CA LEU A 90 -10.22 -21.68 -11.49
C LEU A 90 -9.06 -22.65 -11.26
N VAL A 91 -7.83 -22.20 -11.49
CA VAL A 91 -6.62 -22.99 -11.24
C VAL A 91 -6.48 -23.31 -9.75
N ASP A 92 -6.68 -22.32 -8.88
CA ASP A 92 -6.61 -22.51 -7.43
C ASP A 92 -7.62 -23.56 -6.94
N MET A 93 -8.88 -23.46 -7.40
CA MET A 93 -9.92 -24.47 -7.10
C MET A 93 -9.55 -25.86 -7.60
N ALA A 94 -8.98 -25.98 -8.80
CA ALA A 94 -8.56 -27.26 -9.35
C ALA A 94 -7.40 -27.89 -8.56
N VAL A 95 -6.41 -27.08 -8.15
CA VAL A 95 -5.26 -27.53 -7.37
C VAL A 95 -5.68 -28.01 -5.98
N VAL A 96 -6.59 -27.29 -5.30
CA VAL A 96 -7.13 -27.72 -4.00
C VAL A 96 -7.92 -29.03 -4.15
N ASN A 97 -8.76 -29.15 -5.17
CA ASN A 97 -9.50 -30.38 -5.42
C ASN A 97 -8.57 -31.57 -5.73
N ALA A 98 -7.51 -31.35 -6.52
CA ALA A 98 -6.51 -32.36 -6.80
C ALA A 98 -5.77 -32.80 -5.53
N TYR A 99 -5.45 -31.86 -4.62
CA TYR A 99 -4.86 -32.18 -3.32
C TYR A 99 -5.78 -33.06 -2.46
N ILE A 100 -7.09 -32.77 -2.43
CA ILE A 100 -8.07 -33.60 -1.69
C ILE A 100 -8.03 -35.04 -2.21
N VAL A 101 -8.11 -35.24 -3.53
CA VAL A 101 -8.06 -36.57 -4.14
C VAL A 101 -6.73 -37.28 -3.86
N TYR A 102 -5.61 -36.56 -3.98
CA TYR A 102 -4.27 -37.08 -3.69
C TYR A 102 -4.13 -37.52 -2.23
N ARG A 103 -4.65 -36.72 -1.29
CA ARG A 103 -4.65 -37.02 0.13
C ARG A 103 -5.49 -38.26 0.44
N GLU A 104 -6.69 -38.35 -0.11
CA GLU A 104 -7.56 -39.53 0.03
C GLU A 104 -6.91 -40.80 -0.55
N ALA A 105 -6.25 -40.70 -1.70
CA ALA A 105 -5.53 -41.82 -2.30
C ALA A 105 -4.35 -42.30 -1.42
N ARG A 106 -3.63 -41.39 -0.76
CA ARG A 106 -2.54 -41.75 0.16
C ARG A 106 -3.03 -42.34 1.47
N THR A 107 -4.15 -41.85 2.01
CA THR A 107 -4.79 -42.44 3.20
C THR A 107 -5.15 -43.89 2.94
N LYS A 108 -5.72 -44.21 1.76
CA LYS A 108 -6.02 -45.60 1.35
C LYS A 108 -4.77 -46.48 1.23
N ARG A 109 -3.64 -45.89 0.82
CA ARG A 109 -2.33 -46.58 0.71
C ARG A 109 -1.56 -46.65 2.04
N ARG A 110 -2.13 -46.18 3.16
CA ARG A 110 -1.46 -46.04 4.48
C ARG A 110 -0.10 -45.31 4.41
N ALA A 111 0.05 -44.39 3.47
CA ALA A 111 1.25 -43.58 3.34
C ALA A 111 1.16 -42.34 4.25
N ASN A 112 2.31 -41.84 4.70
CA ASN A 112 2.37 -40.60 5.49
C ASN A 112 1.72 -39.44 4.72
N SER A 113 0.95 -38.62 5.43
CA SER A 113 0.36 -37.41 4.87
C SER A 113 1.46 -36.41 4.52
N ILE A 114 1.58 -36.07 3.24
CA ILE A 114 2.45 -34.99 2.77
C ILE A 114 1.83 -33.63 3.13
N THR A 115 2.68 -32.68 3.51
CA THR A 115 2.25 -31.31 3.78
C THR A 115 1.77 -30.66 2.48
N HIS A 116 0.73 -29.82 2.53
CA HIS A 116 0.20 -29.15 1.33
C HIS A 116 1.28 -28.42 0.51
N ALA A 117 2.24 -27.78 1.19
CA ALA A 117 3.36 -27.11 0.53
C ALA A 117 4.27 -28.07 -0.25
N GLU A 118 4.56 -29.25 0.27
CA GLU A 118 5.38 -30.26 -0.41
C GLU A 118 4.65 -30.86 -1.61
N PHE A 119 3.32 -30.97 -1.55
CA PHE A 119 2.53 -31.35 -2.72
C PHE A 119 2.62 -30.29 -3.82
N LEU A 120 2.50 -29.01 -3.47
CA LEU A 120 2.60 -27.92 -4.44
C LEU A 120 3.99 -27.84 -5.09
N THR A 121 5.07 -28.07 -4.33
CA THR A 121 6.43 -28.06 -4.91
C THR A 121 6.65 -29.23 -5.85
N GLN A 122 6.13 -30.42 -5.53
CA GLN A 122 6.14 -31.58 -6.43
C GLN A 122 5.32 -31.33 -7.69
N LEU A 123 4.11 -30.78 -7.55
CA LEU A 123 3.25 -30.43 -8.68
C LEU A 123 3.92 -29.40 -9.59
N GLN A 124 4.56 -28.38 -9.01
CA GLN A 124 5.28 -27.37 -9.77
C GLN A 124 6.46 -27.98 -10.55
N ALA A 125 7.23 -28.88 -9.93
CA ALA A 125 8.33 -29.57 -10.59
C ALA A 125 7.83 -30.43 -11.77
N GLN A 126 6.75 -31.18 -11.57
CA GLN A 126 6.13 -31.97 -12.63
C GLN A 126 5.68 -31.10 -13.80
N ILE A 127 5.03 -29.97 -13.53
CA ILE A 127 4.57 -29.05 -14.58
C ILE A 127 5.74 -28.41 -15.33
N LEU A 128 6.87 -28.17 -14.66
CA LEU A 128 8.09 -27.63 -15.28
C LEU A 128 8.80 -28.66 -16.18
N GLU A 129 8.68 -29.95 -15.87
CA GLU A 129 9.25 -31.05 -16.65
C GLU A 129 8.42 -31.39 -17.91
N LEU A 130 7.18 -30.89 -18.02
CA LEU A 130 6.33 -31.12 -19.18
C LEU A 130 6.92 -30.44 -20.42
N THR A 131 7.07 -31.22 -21.49
CA THR A 131 7.53 -30.76 -22.79
C THR A 131 6.38 -30.68 -23.79
N GLU A 132 6.57 -29.98 -24.91
CA GLU A 132 5.56 -29.88 -25.97
C GLU A 132 5.14 -31.26 -26.53
N GLU A 133 6.03 -32.25 -26.44
CA GLU A 133 5.78 -33.65 -26.87
C GLU A 133 4.73 -34.34 -26.01
N ASP A 134 4.68 -34.05 -24.71
CA ASP A 134 3.69 -34.60 -23.78
C ASP A 134 2.27 -34.09 -24.08
N PHE A 135 2.16 -32.92 -24.72
CA PHE A 135 0.89 -32.35 -25.18
C PHE A 135 0.49 -32.82 -26.59
N ALA A 136 1.43 -33.37 -27.36
CA ALA A 136 1.19 -33.86 -28.72
C ALA A 136 0.67 -35.31 -28.75
N GLN A 137 0.89 -36.09 -27.69
CA GLN A 137 0.28 -37.41 -27.53
C GLN A 137 -1.18 -37.27 -27.09
N ARG A 138 -2.09 -37.45 -28.05
CA ARG A 138 -3.54 -37.44 -27.83
C ARG A 138 -4.17 -38.78 -28.21
#